data_AF-A0A969DTG6-F1
#
_entry.id   AF-A0A969DTG6-F1
#
_cell.length_a   1.000
_cell.length_b   1.000
_cell.length_c   1.000
_cell.angle_alpha   90.00
_cell.angle_beta   90.00
_cell.angle_gamma   90.00
#
_symmetry.space_group_name_H-M   'P 1'
#
loop_
_entity.id
_entity.type
_entity.pdbx_description
1 polymer ?
#
loop_
_entity_poly.entity_id
_entity_poly.type
_entity_poly.pdbx_seq_one_letter_code
_entity_poly.pdbx_strand_id
1 'polypeptide(L)'
;CTHQGCTVAKVGTNSDGDGFLCPCHGAVFGEGGDRQAGPAQRNLDRFEILQREGNRIQLAAIAGDGAAIAESVLQADYYVFAADVVGMRNLFALSAGEPHGETLQQVSELATADPFAVTRFWLDRDFDWEHSNFTSLSGYKLTDSISLYHRIQDDYRAWAERTGGSVVELHSYCYKEKDFPTQQDVLHTFEAELYEIVPALRGAKILHRELVNQKNFSGFPPGSHANRPETATAVSNLIFAGDWVKMPFPCGLMERAVSSGLLAANAICEREGLQRRPLLTVNPAGVLSPVITA
;
A
#
# COMPACT_ATOMS: atom_id res chain seq x y z
N CYS A 1 9.80 -10.84 -0.79
CA CYS A 1 9.69 -11.61 0.46
C CYS A 1 8.25 -12.06 0.60
N THR A 2 8.02 -13.34 0.85
CA THR A 2 6.69 -13.96 0.89
C THR A 2 5.94 -13.78 2.21
N HIS A 3 6.53 -13.05 3.16
CA HIS A 3 5.88 -12.68 4.41
C HIS A 3 4.90 -11.50 4.22
N GLN A 4 5.38 -10.38 3.67
CA GLN A 4 4.64 -9.11 3.56
C GLN A 4 4.95 -8.35 2.25
N GLY A 5 5.44 -9.04 1.22
CA GLY A 5 5.75 -8.42 -0.08
C GLY A 5 7.00 -7.53 -0.10
N CYS A 6 7.73 -7.38 1.02
CA CYS A 6 9.00 -6.63 1.06
C CYS A 6 9.98 -7.08 -0.03
N THR A 7 10.77 -6.17 -0.60
CA THR A 7 11.93 -6.54 -1.40
C THR A 7 12.97 -7.26 -0.52
N VAL A 8 13.75 -8.15 -1.12
CA VAL A 8 14.87 -8.83 -0.46
C VAL A 8 16.17 -8.39 -1.12
N ALA A 9 17.22 -8.21 -0.34
CA ALA A 9 18.53 -7.83 -0.84
C ALA A 9 19.41 -9.08 -0.97
N LYS A 10 20.20 -9.17 -2.04
CA LYS A 10 21.22 -10.21 -2.14
C LYS A 10 22.29 -9.96 -1.07
N VAL A 11 22.62 -10.99 -0.29
CA VAL A 11 23.71 -10.98 0.70
C VAL A 11 24.72 -12.06 0.28
N GLY A 12 26.00 -11.67 0.20
CA GLY A 12 27.08 -12.55 -0.26
C GLY A 12 28.11 -11.86 -1.18
N THR A 13 29.24 -11.43 -0.60
CA THR A 13 30.58 -11.59 -1.21
C THR A 13 31.65 -11.88 -0.15
N ASN A 14 31.36 -11.83 1.16
CA ASN A 14 32.28 -12.25 2.20
C ASN A 14 31.55 -13.06 3.30
N SER A 15 31.85 -14.37 3.28
CA SER A 15 31.91 -15.35 4.39
C SER A 15 30.71 -16.13 4.94
N ASP A 16 29.45 -16.04 4.46
CA ASP A 16 28.39 -16.98 4.91
C ASP A 16 27.37 -17.40 3.81
N GLY A 17 27.86 -17.54 2.57
CA GLY A 17 27.07 -18.08 1.44
C GLY A 17 26.29 -17.03 0.64
N ASP A 18 26.01 -17.36 -0.62
CA ASP A 18 25.17 -16.54 -1.51
C ASP A 18 23.69 -16.75 -1.18
N GLY A 19 22.92 -15.66 -1.03
CA GLY A 19 21.49 -15.74 -0.72
C GLY A 19 20.78 -14.39 -0.69
N PHE A 20 19.58 -14.38 -0.12
CA PHE A 20 18.77 -13.16 0.04
C PHE A 20 18.36 -12.95 1.49
N LEU A 21 18.45 -11.70 1.94
CA LEU A 21 17.97 -11.28 3.25
C LEU A 21 16.81 -10.31 3.08
N CYS A 22 15.71 -10.58 3.77
CA CYS A 22 14.65 -9.63 3.95
C CYS A 22 15.00 -8.70 5.13
N PRO A 23 15.19 -7.39 4.89
CA PRO A 23 15.57 -6.45 5.94
C PRO A 23 14.44 -6.15 6.93
N CYS A 24 13.18 -6.46 6.54
CA CYS A 24 11.99 -6.16 7.33
C CYS A 24 11.94 -6.94 8.64
N HIS A 25 12.03 -8.28 8.59
CA HIS A 25 11.92 -9.14 9.77
C HIS A 25 12.94 -10.29 9.79
N GLY A 26 14.04 -10.14 9.04
CA GLY A 26 15.15 -11.09 9.06
C GLY A 26 14.87 -12.44 8.41
N ALA A 27 13.91 -12.53 7.47
CA ALA A 27 13.73 -13.75 6.68
C ALA A 27 14.97 -13.97 5.79
N VAL A 28 15.54 -15.17 5.88
CA VAL A 28 16.73 -15.58 5.13
C VAL A 28 16.33 -16.59 4.07
N PHE A 29 16.82 -16.40 2.86
CA PHE A 29 16.61 -17.29 1.73
C PHE A 29 17.95 -17.69 1.13
N GLY A 30 18.09 -18.95 0.71
CA GLY A 30 19.25 -19.40 -0.05
C GLY A 30 19.32 -18.75 -1.43
N GLU A 31 20.40 -19.02 -2.17
CA GLU A 31 20.58 -18.53 -3.54
C GLU A 31 19.41 -18.97 -4.47
N GLY A 32 18.86 -20.16 -4.22
CA GLY A 32 17.68 -20.68 -4.93
C GLY A 32 16.36 -20.04 -4.49
N GLY A 33 16.36 -19.14 -3.51
CA GLY A 33 15.16 -18.55 -2.92
C GLY A 33 14.42 -19.47 -1.96
N ASP A 34 14.99 -20.63 -1.61
CA ASP A 34 14.49 -21.50 -0.55
C ASP A 34 14.50 -20.78 0.79
N ARG A 35 13.41 -20.87 1.53
CA ARG A 35 13.30 -20.25 2.86
C ARG A 35 14.17 -21.04 3.84
N GLN A 36 15.15 -20.38 4.44
CA GLN A 36 16.06 -20.96 5.43
C GLN A 36 15.68 -20.59 6.86
N ALA A 37 15.35 -19.32 7.10
CA ALA A 37 15.04 -18.83 8.45
C ALA A 37 14.08 -17.62 8.44
N GLY A 38 13.62 -17.23 9.64
CA GLY A 38 12.75 -16.07 9.85
C GLY A 38 11.26 -16.33 9.55
N PRO A 39 10.44 -15.27 9.57
CA PRO A 39 8.97 -15.39 9.64
C PRO A 39 8.28 -15.71 8.31
N ALA A 40 8.99 -15.61 7.17
CA ALA A 40 8.44 -16.03 5.89
C ALA A 40 7.99 -17.49 5.96
N GLN A 41 6.79 -17.81 5.50
CA GLN A 41 6.21 -19.17 5.61
C GLN A 41 6.52 -20.06 4.40
N ARG A 42 7.07 -19.49 3.32
CA ARG A 42 7.34 -20.19 2.05
C ARG A 42 8.53 -19.58 1.32
N ASN A 43 9.07 -20.32 0.35
CA ASN A 43 10.17 -19.89 -0.54
C ASN A 43 9.82 -18.61 -1.30
N LEU A 44 10.83 -17.88 -1.81
CA LEU A 44 10.62 -16.75 -2.71
C LEU A 44 9.81 -17.18 -3.94
N ASP A 45 8.89 -16.31 -4.36
CA ASP A 45 8.20 -16.47 -5.63
C ASP A 45 9.20 -16.45 -6.77
N ARG A 46 9.10 -17.45 -7.64
CA ARG A 46 9.87 -17.51 -8.88
C ARG A 46 9.01 -16.97 -10.00
N PHE A 47 9.65 -16.17 -10.84
CA PHE A 47 9.02 -15.58 -12.00
C PHE A 47 9.83 -15.89 -13.25
N GLU A 48 9.13 -16.23 -14.32
CA GLU A 48 9.68 -16.29 -15.66
C GLU A 48 9.66 -14.87 -16.25
N ILE A 49 10.75 -14.50 -16.93
CA ILE A 49 10.81 -13.23 -17.64
C ILE A 49 10.25 -13.47 -19.04
N LEU A 50 9.01 -13.04 -19.28
CA LEU A 50 8.36 -13.18 -20.57
C LEU A 50 8.93 -12.21 -21.60
N GLN A 51 9.16 -10.95 -21.19
CA GLN A 51 9.59 -9.89 -22.08
C GLN A 51 10.52 -8.91 -21.37
N ARG A 52 11.42 -8.29 -22.15
CA ARG A 52 12.28 -7.19 -21.72
C ARG A 52 12.15 -6.03 -22.71
N GLU A 53 11.77 -4.87 -22.22
CA GLU A 53 11.65 -3.64 -23.01
C GLU A 53 12.32 -2.47 -22.29
N GLY A 54 13.53 -2.09 -22.73
CA GLY A 54 14.30 -1.04 -22.08
C GLY A 54 14.58 -1.34 -20.61
N ASN A 55 14.00 -0.55 -19.70
CA ASN A 55 14.10 -0.73 -18.24
C ASN A 55 12.91 -1.49 -17.62
N ARG A 56 12.04 -2.09 -18.44
CA ARG A 56 10.88 -2.86 -17.99
C ARG A 56 11.08 -4.35 -18.26
N ILE A 57 10.59 -5.16 -17.34
CA ILE A 57 10.52 -6.61 -17.50
C ILE A 57 9.09 -7.06 -17.21
N GLN A 58 8.55 -7.94 -18.05
CA GLN A 58 7.28 -8.62 -17.81
C GLN A 58 7.57 -9.95 -17.12
N LEU A 59 6.90 -10.18 -15.99
CA LEU A 59 7.08 -11.35 -15.14
C LEU A 59 5.82 -12.22 -15.14
N ALA A 60 5.96 -13.52 -15.34
CA ALA A 60 4.91 -14.51 -15.09
C ALA A 60 5.30 -15.37 -13.89
N ALA A 61 4.37 -15.61 -12.96
CA ALA A 61 4.64 -16.50 -11.84
C ALA A 61 4.86 -17.94 -12.34
N ILE A 62 5.80 -18.64 -11.72
CA ILE A 62 6.08 -20.05 -11.98
C ILE A 62 5.41 -20.87 -10.88
N ALA A 63 4.77 -21.99 -11.24
CA ALA A 63 4.20 -22.93 -10.28
C ALA A 63 5.29 -23.55 -9.39
N GLY A 64 4.90 -24.10 -8.24
CA GLY A 64 5.83 -24.63 -7.24
C GLY A 64 6.71 -25.79 -7.73
N ASP A 65 6.35 -26.43 -8.84
CA ASP A 65 7.10 -27.49 -9.53
C ASP A 65 8.03 -26.97 -10.64
N GLY A 66 8.11 -25.65 -10.83
CA GLY A 66 8.92 -25.03 -11.88
C GLY A 66 8.23 -24.96 -13.25
N ALA A 67 6.99 -25.42 -13.37
CA ALA A 67 6.22 -25.25 -14.60
C ALA A 67 5.71 -23.80 -14.72
N ALA A 68 5.75 -23.23 -15.92
CA ALA A 68 5.04 -21.99 -16.20
C ALA A 68 3.56 -22.19 -15.83
N ILE A 69 2.97 -21.21 -15.14
CA ILE A 69 1.51 -21.21 -14.96
C ILE A 69 0.91 -21.11 -16.35
N ALA A 70 0.22 -22.18 -16.76
CA ALA A 70 -0.35 -22.26 -18.10
C ALA A 70 -1.27 -21.05 -18.33
N GLU A 71 -1.13 -20.43 -19.50
CA GLU A 71 -2.07 -19.41 -19.93
C GLU A 71 -3.47 -20.04 -19.97
N SER A 72 -4.36 -19.55 -19.11
CA SER A 72 -5.73 -20.02 -19.04
C SER A 72 -6.66 -18.88 -19.39
N VAL A 73 -7.52 -19.11 -20.38
CA VAL A 73 -8.62 -18.19 -20.67
C VAL A 73 -9.66 -18.33 -19.56
N LEU A 74 -9.81 -17.29 -18.74
CA LEU A 74 -10.88 -17.21 -17.76
C LEU A 74 -12.12 -16.61 -18.42
N GLN A 75 -13.14 -17.45 -18.64
CA GLN A 75 -14.46 -17.00 -19.08
C GLN A 75 -15.35 -16.72 -17.87
N ALA A 76 -15.95 -15.54 -17.85
CA ALA A 76 -16.88 -15.13 -16.81
C ALA A 76 -17.94 -14.18 -17.40
N ASP A 77 -19.13 -14.17 -16.78
CA ASP A 77 -20.20 -13.23 -17.15
C ASP A 77 -19.81 -11.78 -16.81
N TYR A 78 -19.01 -11.59 -15.77
CA TYR A 78 -18.51 -10.30 -15.30
C TYR A 78 -17.04 -10.36 -14.91
N TYR A 79 -16.32 -9.29 -15.19
CA TYR A 79 -14.93 -9.06 -14.76
C TYR A 79 -14.89 -7.84 -13.84
N VAL A 80 -14.31 -8.01 -12.65
CA VAL A 80 -14.09 -6.91 -11.70
C VAL A 80 -12.61 -6.60 -11.63
N PHE A 81 -12.22 -5.40 -12.04
CA PHE A 81 -10.86 -4.93 -11.88
C PHE A 81 -10.75 -4.18 -10.56
N ALA A 82 -9.97 -4.75 -9.64
CA ALA A 82 -9.80 -4.29 -8.25
C ALA A 82 -8.33 -4.01 -7.86
N ALA A 83 -7.48 -3.70 -8.85
CA ALA A 83 -6.08 -3.37 -8.63
C ALA A 83 -5.89 -1.89 -8.20
N ASP A 84 -4.71 -1.55 -7.69
CA ASP A 84 -4.34 -0.14 -7.47
C ASP A 84 -4.17 0.63 -8.81
N VAL A 85 -3.98 1.95 -8.77
CA VAL A 85 -3.86 2.79 -9.97
C VAL A 85 -2.75 2.31 -10.92
N VAL A 86 -1.62 1.84 -10.37
CA VAL A 86 -0.49 1.36 -11.17
C VAL A 86 -0.85 0.04 -11.84
N GLY A 87 -1.42 -0.88 -11.08
CA GLY A 87 -1.92 -2.17 -11.57
C GLY A 87 -2.98 -2.00 -12.64
N MET A 88 -3.95 -1.09 -12.45
CA MET A 88 -4.99 -0.78 -13.43
C MET A 88 -4.40 -0.29 -14.75
N ARG A 89 -3.48 0.67 -14.70
CA ARG A 89 -2.80 1.17 -15.91
C ARG A 89 -2.02 0.07 -16.62
N ASN A 90 -1.35 -0.79 -15.86
CA ASN A 90 -0.61 -1.92 -16.43
C ASN A 90 -1.54 -2.94 -17.09
N LEU A 91 -2.65 -3.30 -16.44
CA LEU A 91 -3.65 -4.22 -17.00
C LEU A 91 -4.23 -3.68 -18.31
N PHE A 92 -4.57 -2.39 -18.37
CA PHE A 92 -5.06 -1.75 -19.60
C PHE A 92 -3.97 -1.65 -20.68
N ALA A 93 -2.72 -1.35 -20.32
CA ALA A 93 -1.61 -1.29 -21.27
C ALA A 93 -1.28 -2.67 -21.90
N LEU A 94 -1.54 -3.76 -21.17
CA LEU A 94 -1.38 -5.13 -21.65
C LEU A 94 -2.63 -5.70 -22.33
N SER A 95 -3.77 -4.99 -22.23
CA SER A 95 -5.03 -5.45 -22.82
C SER A 95 -5.00 -5.34 -24.35
N ALA A 96 -5.51 -6.37 -25.03
CA ALA A 96 -5.70 -6.39 -26.47
C ALA A 96 -7.20 -6.39 -26.82
N GLY A 97 -7.55 -5.86 -28.00
CA GLY A 97 -8.93 -5.72 -28.46
C GLY A 97 -9.27 -4.27 -28.79
N GLU A 98 -10.57 -3.97 -28.90
CA GLU A 98 -11.05 -2.59 -29.09
C GLU A 98 -11.42 -1.98 -27.73
N PRO A 99 -10.53 -1.18 -27.11
CA PRO A 99 -10.85 -0.54 -25.84
C PRO A 99 -11.93 0.53 -26.04
N HIS A 100 -12.90 0.58 -25.14
CA HIS A 100 -13.82 1.71 -25.11
C HIS A 100 -13.06 2.99 -24.77
N GLY A 101 -13.02 3.95 -25.69
CA GLY A 101 -12.14 5.12 -25.62
C GLY A 101 -12.28 5.93 -24.32
N GLU A 102 -13.50 6.08 -23.81
CA GLU A 102 -13.76 6.76 -22.54
C GLU A 102 -13.12 6.04 -21.35
N THR A 103 -13.30 4.72 -21.24
CA THR A 103 -12.77 3.93 -20.11
C THR A 103 -11.24 3.92 -20.14
N LEU A 104 -10.66 3.80 -21.33
CA LEU A 104 -9.21 3.89 -21.50
C LEU A 104 -8.68 5.26 -21.08
N GLN A 105 -9.33 6.33 -21.51
CA GLN A 105 -8.97 7.69 -21.14
C GLN A 105 -9.03 7.88 -19.62
N GLN A 106 -10.15 7.51 -18.99
CA GLN A 106 -10.35 7.62 -17.54
C GLN A 106 -9.25 6.89 -16.76
N VAL A 107 -8.90 5.66 -17.14
CA VAL A 107 -7.83 4.88 -16.49
C VAL A 107 -6.45 5.53 -16.73
N SER A 108 -6.20 6.04 -17.93
CA SER A 108 -4.93 6.70 -18.25
C SER A 108 -4.71 7.98 -17.43
N GLU A 109 -5.78 8.70 -17.09
CA GLU A 109 -5.74 9.97 -16.34
C GLU A 109 -5.67 9.78 -14.81
N LEU A 110 -5.85 8.56 -14.29
CA LEU A 110 -5.77 8.28 -12.84
C LEU A 110 -4.40 8.64 -12.26
N ALA A 111 -4.32 9.70 -11.46
CA ALA A 111 -3.05 10.07 -10.83
C ALA A 111 -2.63 9.10 -9.72
N THR A 112 -1.31 8.90 -9.57
CA THR A 112 -0.70 8.34 -8.36
C THR A 112 -0.24 9.50 -7.50
N ALA A 113 -0.42 9.40 -6.17
CA ALA A 113 0.08 10.40 -5.23
C ALA A 113 1.62 10.42 -5.18
N ASP A 114 2.18 11.44 -4.52
CA ASP A 114 3.58 11.42 -4.11
C ASP A 114 3.84 10.20 -3.20
N PRO A 115 5.08 9.69 -3.12
CA PRO A 115 5.37 8.53 -2.29
C PRO A 115 5.12 8.80 -0.81
N PHE A 116 4.82 7.72 -0.10
CA PHE A 116 4.73 7.71 1.35
C PHE A 116 5.84 6.84 1.93
N ALA A 117 6.26 7.16 3.14
CA ALA A 117 7.19 6.34 3.90
C ALA A 117 6.75 6.22 5.35
N VAL A 118 6.98 5.04 5.91
CA VAL A 118 6.74 4.74 7.31
C VAL A 118 7.96 4.04 7.86
N THR A 119 8.54 4.56 8.95
CA THR A 119 9.60 3.86 9.66
C THR A 119 9.17 3.53 11.07
N ARG A 120 9.23 2.25 11.41
CA ARG A 120 9.04 1.75 12.78
C ARG A 120 10.39 1.50 13.43
N PHE A 121 10.54 1.96 14.67
CA PHE A 121 11.72 1.85 15.49
C PHE A 121 11.40 1.06 16.76
N TRP A 122 12.24 0.08 17.08
CA TRP A 122 12.26 -0.59 18.38
C TRP A 122 13.44 -0.07 19.17
N LEU A 123 13.18 0.52 20.33
CA LEU A 123 14.20 1.15 21.17
C LEU A 123 14.38 0.39 22.49
N ASP A 124 15.58 0.49 23.06
CA ASP A 124 15.96 -0.19 24.30
C ASP A 124 15.32 0.37 25.58
N ARG A 125 14.56 1.46 25.47
CA ARG A 125 13.88 2.12 26.58
C ARG A 125 12.55 2.72 26.16
N ASP A 126 11.67 2.88 27.13
CA ASP A 126 10.47 3.70 27.03
C ASP A 126 10.76 5.18 27.39
N PHE A 127 9.77 6.03 27.24
CA PHE A 127 9.83 7.47 27.48
C PHE A 127 8.47 8.03 27.91
N ASP A 128 8.49 9.13 28.65
CA ASP A 128 7.27 9.84 29.01
C ASP A 128 6.67 10.55 27.79
N TRP A 129 5.35 10.43 27.63
CA TRP A 129 4.63 11.07 26.53
C TRP A 129 3.20 11.41 26.95
N GLU A 130 2.89 12.70 26.89
CA GLU A 130 1.65 13.29 27.40
C GLU A 130 0.57 13.48 26.32
N HIS A 131 0.91 13.26 25.04
CA HIS A 131 -0.02 13.40 23.94
C HIS A 131 -0.72 12.08 23.59
N SER A 132 -1.63 12.13 22.61
CA SER A 132 -2.28 10.93 22.08
C SER A 132 -1.24 9.94 21.54
N ASN A 133 -1.51 8.64 21.69
CA ASN A 133 -0.64 7.58 21.16
C ASN A 133 -0.54 7.62 19.63
N PHE A 134 -1.49 8.27 18.94
CA PHE A 134 -1.37 8.71 17.55
C PHE A 134 -1.46 10.24 17.53
N THR A 135 -0.40 10.90 17.08
CA THR A 135 -0.32 12.36 17.07
C THR A 135 0.16 12.86 15.70
N SER A 136 -0.61 13.77 15.09
CA SER A 136 -0.18 14.52 13.91
C SER A 136 0.84 15.58 14.32
N LEU A 137 1.88 15.72 13.49
CA LEU A 137 3.01 16.60 13.70
C LEU A 137 3.10 17.61 12.56
N SER A 138 3.75 18.74 12.83
CA SER A 138 3.99 19.78 11.82
C SER A 138 5.32 20.49 12.13
N GLY A 139 5.93 21.08 11.11
CA GLY A 139 7.21 21.80 11.27
C GLY A 139 8.46 20.94 11.05
N TYR A 140 8.28 19.67 10.72
CA TYR A 140 9.35 18.74 10.37
C TYR A 140 9.54 18.67 8.85
N LYS A 141 10.71 18.23 8.40
CA LYS A 141 11.06 18.11 6.98
C LYS A 141 10.35 16.91 6.34
N LEU A 142 10.17 15.82 7.08
CA LEU A 142 9.61 14.57 6.57
C LEU A 142 8.39 14.07 7.37
N THR A 143 8.44 14.17 8.70
CA THR A 143 7.46 13.51 9.59
C THR A 143 6.14 14.26 9.71
N ASP A 144 5.05 13.58 9.34
CA ASP A 144 3.67 14.07 9.44
C ASP A 144 2.94 13.54 10.69
N SER A 145 3.35 12.40 11.24
CA SER A 145 2.78 11.87 12.48
C SER A 145 3.68 10.86 13.18
N ILE A 146 3.44 10.68 14.48
CA ILE A 146 4.06 9.69 15.36
C ILE A 146 2.99 8.77 15.96
N SER A 147 3.27 7.47 15.97
CA SER A 147 2.42 6.43 16.56
C SER A 147 3.20 5.59 17.57
N LEU A 148 2.64 5.41 18.77
CA LEU A 148 3.23 4.64 19.86
C LEU A 148 2.60 3.24 19.93
N TYR A 149 3.05 2.36 19.05
CA TYR A 149 2.50 1.00 18.90
C TYR A 149 2.58 0.17 20.19
N HIS A 150 3.66 0.34 20.96
CA HIS A 150 3.83 -0.28 22.28
C HIS A 150 2.76 0.10 23.31
N ARG A 151 1.84 1.01 22.98
CA ARG A 151 0.73 1.43 23.84
C ARG A 151 -0.65 1.08 23.29
N ILE A 152 -0.78 0.73 22.01
CA ILE A 152 -2.07 0.58 21.32
C ILE A 152 -2.32 -0.78 20.69
N GLN A 153 -1.28 -1.60 20.47
CA GLN A 153 -1.43 -2.92 19.85
C GLN A 153 -0.82 -4.00 20.74
N ASP A 154 -1.59 -5.07 20.96
CA ASP A 154 -1.34 -6.05 22.03
C ASP A 154 0.02 -6.74 21.92
N ASP A 155 0.46 -7.12 20.72
CA ASP A 155 1.77 -7.75 20.52
C ASP A 155 2.94 -6.84 20.94
N TYR A 156 2.83 -5.54 20.63
CA TYR A 156 3.86 -4.56 20.97
C TYR A 156 3.81 -4.16 22.44
N ARG A 157 2.62 -4.12 23.04
CA ARG A 157 2.45 -3.93 24.49
C ARG A 157 3.09 -5.07 25.27
N ALA A 158 2.79 -6.31 24.92
CA ALA A 158 3.37 -7.50 25.54
C ALA A 158 4.90 -7.58 25.35
N TRP A 159 5.42 -7.08 24.23
CA TRP A 159 6.86 -6.95 24.03
C TRP A 159 7.47 -5.89 24.96
N ALA A 160 6.88 -4.70 25.03
CA ALA A 160 7.36 -3.60 25.86
C ALA A 160 7.32 -3.93 27.36
N GLU A 161 6.26 -4.58 27.85
CA GLU A 161 6.16 -5.04 29.25
C GLU A 161 7.29 -6.02 29.64
N ARG A 162 7.76 -6.82 28.69
CA ARG A 162 8.84 -7.80 28.91
C ARG A 162 10.24 -7.19 28.81
N THR A 163 10.42 -6.18 27.97
CA THR A 163 11.75 -5.63 27.65
C THR A 163 12.04 -4.28 28.29
N GLY A 164 11.00 -3.55 28.70
CA GLY A 164 11.10 -2.13 29.08
C GLY A 164 11.37 -1.19 27.89
N GLY A 165 11.34 -1.70 26.66
CA GLY A 165 11.57 -0.92 25.44
C GLY A 165 10.32 -0.29 24.85
N SER A 166 10.48 0.52 23.81
CA SER A 166 9.37 1.15 23.09
C SER A 166 9.36 0.80 21.60
N VAL A 167 8.16 0.82 21.01
CA VAL A 167 7.91 0.65 19.56
C VAL A 167 7.22 1.90 19.04
N VAL A 168 7.94 2.68 18.24
CA VAL A 168 7.52 4.00 17.75
C VAL A 168 7.54 3.99 16.23
N GLU A 169 6.52 4.54 15.58
CA GLU A 169 6.44 4.62 14.13
C GLU A 169 6.22 6.06 13.67
N LEU A 170 7.04 6.51 12.73
CA LEU A 170 6.91 7.81 12.08
C LEU A 170 6.37 7.63 10.67
N HIS A 171 5.44 8.51 10.28
CA HIS A 171 4.81 8.49 8.97
C HIS A 171 5.14 9.77 8.20
N SER A 172 5.31 9.62 6.89
CA SER A 172 5.26 10.68 5.91
C SER A 172 4.29 10.26 4.81
N TYR A 173 3.22 11.02 4.61
CA TYR A 173 2.11 10.65 3.72
C TYR A 173 2.36 11.01 2.25
N CYS A 174 3.09 12.11 1.99
CA CYS A 174 3.36 12.62 0.63
C CYS A 174 4.68 13.41 0.59
N TYR A 175 5.84 12.73 0.64
CA TYR A 175 7.13 13.42 0.59
C TYR A 175 7.60 13.70 -0.84
N LYS A 176 8.43 14.73 -1.03
CA LYS A 176 8.99 15.07 -2.34
C LYS A 176 10.24 14.25 -2.62
N GLU A 177 10.20 13.38 -3.63
CA GLU A 177 11.31 12.49 -4.00
C GLU A 177 12.64 13.21 -4.22
N LYS A 178 12.60 14.42 -4.80
CA LYS A 178 13.79 15.24 -5.04
C LYS A 178 14.55 15.60 -3.77
N ASP A 179 13.87 15.68 -2.62
CA ASP A 179 14.45 16.08 -1.33
C ASP A 179 14.98 14.86 -0.56
N PHE A 180 14.63 13.64 -1.00
CA PHE A 180 14.95 12.35 -0.40
C PHE A 180 15.22 11.30 -1.50
N PRO A 181 16.36 11.41 -2.20
CA PRO A 181 16.63 10.60 -3.39
C PRO A 181 16.83 9.11 -3.09
N THR A 182 17.17 8.75 -1.84
CA THR A 182 17.35 7.35 -1.43
C THR A 182 16.48 7.00 -0.22
N GLN A 183 16.17 5.70 -0.08
CA GLN A 183 15.55 5.18 1.15
C GLN A 183 16.39 5.44 2.40
N GLN A 184 17.72 5.55 2.24
CA GLN A 184 18.61 5.87 3.35
C GLN A 184 18.43 7.31 3.82
N ASP A 185 18.16 8.25 2.92
CA ASP A 185 17.87 9.65 3.26
C ASP A 185 16.56 9.78 4.05
N VAL A 186 15.54 9.03 3.63
CA VAL A 186 14.25 8.93 4.33
C VAL A 186 14.47 8.38 5.74
N LEU A 187 15.17 7.25 5.86
CA LEU A 187 15.42 6.59 7.14
C LEU A 187 16.25 7.45 8.11
N HIS A 188 17.33 8.07 7.63
CA HIS A 188 18.14 8.97 8.43
C HIS A 188 17.35 10.19 8.90
N THR A 189 16.47 10.74 8.05
CA THR A 189 15.66 11.90 8.41
C THR A 189 14.63 11.55 9.47
N PHE A 190 13.93 10.42 9.32
CA PHE A 190 13.02 9.95 10.37
C PHE A 190 13.75 9.72 11.70
N GLU A 191 14.93 9.11 11.68
CA GLU A 191 15.70 8.89 12.90
C GLU A 191 16.14 10.22 13.56
N ALA A 192 16.59 11.19 12.77
CA ALA A 192 16.94 12.51 13.27
C ALA A 192 15.73 13.22 13.88
N GLU A 193 14.60 13.24 13.17
CA GLU A 193 13.36 13.87 13.63
C GLU A 193 12.76 13.15 14.83
N LEU A 194 12.91 11.83 14.97
CA LEU A 194 12.50 11.09 16.18
C LEU A 194 13.14 11.67 17.44
N TYR A 195 14.43 12.03 17.39
CA TYR A 195 15.14 12.64 18.51
C TYR A 195 14.84 14.12 18.73
N GLU A 196 14.22 14.77 17.76
CA GLU A 196 13.67 16.13 17.90
C GLU A 196 12.29 16.08 18.53
N ILE A 197 11.43 15.17 18.07
CA ILE A 197 10.07 14.92 18.58
C ILE A 197 10.13 14.39 20.01
N VAL A 198 11.03 13.45 20.28
CA VAL A 198 11.19 12.79 21.57
C VAL A 198 12.64 12.90 22.06
N PRO A 199 13.04 14.05 22.64
CA PRO A 199 14.42 14.27 23.07
C PRO A 199 14.95 13.24 24.08
N ALA A 200 14.09 12.65 24.90
CA ALA A 200 14.44 11.61 25.88
C ALA A 200 15.00 10.32 25.23
N LEU A 201 14.73 10.10 23.95
CA LEU A 201 15.27 8.97 23.18
C LEU A 201 16.68 9.22 22.64
N ARG A 202 17.26 10.42 22.81
CA ARG A 202 18.65 10.67 22.40
C ARG A 202 19.60 9.72 23.15
N GLY A 203 20.39 8.97 22.38
CA GLY A 203 21.30 7.95 22.92
C GLY A 203 20.61 6.64 23.36
N ALA A 204 19.31 6.49 23.09
CA ALA A 204 18.67 5.17 23.14
C ALA A 204 19.27 4.27 22.05
N LYS A 205 19.39 2.99 22.35
CA LYS A 205 19.83 2.01 21.36
C LYS A 205 18.64 1.61 20.50
N ILE A 206 18.73 1.85 19.19
CA ILE A 206 17.81 1.26 18.22
C ILE A 206 18.12 -0.23 18.12
N LEU A 207 17.21 -1.06 18.62
CA LEU A 207 17.30 -2.51 18.57
C LEU A 207 16.96 -3.04 17.18
N HIS A 208 15.98 -2.42 16.54
CA HIS A 208 15.54 -2.76 15.19
C HIS A 208 14.83 -1.57 14.54
N ARG A 209 14.83 -1.54 13.21
CA ARG A 209 14.08 -0.55 12.43
C ARG A 209 13.55 -1.19 11.15
N GLU A 210 12.34 -0.81 10.77
CA GLU A 210 11.66 -1.30 9.57
C GLU A 210 11.12 -0.11 8.77
N LEU A 211 11.55 0.01 7.51
CA LEU A 211 11.08 1.03 6.58
C LEU A 211 10.15 0.40 5.54
N VAL A 212 8.95 0.97 5.41
CA VAL A 212 8.07 0.78 4.26
C VAL A 212 8.06 2.07 3.45
N ASN A 213 8.40 1.99 2.17
CA ASN A 213 8.39 3.14 1.27
C ASN A 213 7.79 2.72 -0.08
N GLN A 214 6.68 3.35 -0.49
CA GLN A 214 5.94 2.98 -1.69
C GLN A 214 5.35 4.20 -2.40
N LYS A 215 5.03 4.01 -3.69
CA LYS A 215 4.39 5.00 -4.56
C LYS A 215 3.25 4.37 -5.36
N ASN A 216 2.16 4.05 -4.66
CA ASN A 216 1.02 3.34 -5.22
C ASN A 216 -0.34 3.89 -4.76
N PHE A 217 -0.36 4.94 -3.96
CA PHE A 217 -1.61 5.52 -3.48
C PHE A 217 -2.33 6.29 -4.59
N SER A 218 -3.65 6.21 -4.55
CA SER A 218 -4.52 6.96 -5.45
C SER A 218 -4.36 8.46 -5.23
N GLY A 219 -4.03 9.19 -6.29
CA GLY A 219 -3.92 10.64 -6.29
C GLY A 219 -5.27 11.31 -6.58
N PHE A 220 -5.56 12.43 -5.92
CA PHE A 220 -6.78 13.23 -6.07
C PHE A 220 -6.47 14.69 -6.40
N PRO A 221 -5.78 14.98 -7.52
CA PRO A 221 -5.44 16.36 -7.85
C PRO A 221 -6.71 17.18 -8.14
N PRO A 222 -6.68 18.51 -7.89
CA PRO A 222 -7.79 19.40 -8.22
C PRO A 222 -8.27 19.20 -9.67
N GLY A 223 -9.58 19.13 -9.88
CA GLY A 223 -10.19 18.90 -11.18
C GLY A 223 -10.30 17.42 -11.61
N SER A 224 -9.63 16.48 -10.93
CA SER A 224 -9.67 15.06 -11.32
C SER A 224 -11.02 14.36 -11.12
N HIS A 225 -11.94 14.94 -10.35
CA HIS A 225 -13.20 14.26 -10.01
C HIS A 225 -14.13 14.06 -11.21
N ALA A 226 -14.18 15.03 -12.14
CA ALA A 226 -15.13 15.02 -13.25
C ALA A 226 -14.93 13.82 -14.18
N ASN A 227 -13.67 13.50 -14.50
CA ASN A 227 -13.31 12.38 -15.38
C ASN A 227 -12.82 11.14 -14.62
N ARG A 228 -13.02 11.07 -13.30
CA ARG A 228 -12.67 9.88 -12.53
C ARG A 228 -13.66 8.77 -12.86
N PRO A 229 -13.20 7.54 -13.16
CA PRO A 229 -14.09 6.44 -13.49
C PRO A 229 -15.00 6.07 -12.32
N GLU A 230 -16.26 5.75 -12.65
CA GLU A 230 -17.23 5.18 -11.73
C GLU A 230 -17.10 3.64 -11.68
N THR A 231 -17.84 3.01 -10.78
CA THR A 231 -17.86 1.54 -10.66
C THR A 231 -18.37 0.87 -11.94
N ALA A 232 -19.44 1.38 -12.52
CA ALA A 232 -19.92 0.92 -13.82
C ALA A 232 -19.07 1.56 -14.92
N THR A 233 -18.52 0.73 -15.80
CA THR A 233 -17.75 1.19 -16.96
C THR A 233 -18.62 1.20 -18.21
N ALA A 234 -18.12 1.81 -19.29
CA ALA A 234 -18.77 1.75 -20.59
C ALA A 234 -18.65 0.37 -21.27
N VAL A 235 -17.81 -0.52 -20.74
CA VAL A 235 -17.73 -1.93 -21.17
C VAL A 235 -18.72 -2.75 -20.35
N SER A 236 -19.69 -3.37 -21.02
CA SER A 236 -20.90 -3.91 -20.39
C SER A 236 -20.64 -4.93 -19.28
N ASN A 237 -19.62 -5.77 -19.40
CA ASN A 237 -19.28 -6.79 -18.40
C ASN A 237 -18.02 -6.46 -17.58
N LEU A 238 -17.46 -5.25 -17.68
CA LEU A 238 -16.32 -4.80 -16.89
C LEU A 238 -16.76 -3.81 -15.81
N ILE A 239 -16.31 -4.07 -14.58
CA ILE A 239 -16.68 -3.30 -13.38
C ILE A 239 -15.42 -2.92 -12.62
N PHE A 240 -15.41 -1.72 -12.06
CA PHE A 240 -14.29 -1.20 -11.30
C PHE A 240 -14.57 -1.19 -9.80
N ALA A 241 -13.56 -1.61 -9.03
CA ALA A 241 -13.50 -1.48 -7.59
C ALA A 241 -12.12 -0.97 -7.19
N GLY A 242 -12.04 -0.19 -6.12
CA GLY A 242 -10.79 0.37 -5.65
C GLY A 242 -10.97 1.77 -5.07
N ASP A 243 -10.01 2.18 -4.25
CA ASP A 243 -10.00 3.52 -3.68
C ASP A 243 -9.81 4.62 -4.74
N TRP A 244 -9.48 4.32 -6.00
CA TRP A 244 -9.42 5.31 -7.08
C TRP A 244 -10.78 5.53 -7.76
N VAL A 245 -11.79 4.72 -7.48
CA VAL A 245 -13.12 4.83 -8.10
C VAL A 245 -13.87 6.05 -7.57
N LYS A 246 -14.59 6.76 -8.44
CA LYS A 246 -15.45 7.88 -8.08
C LYS A 246 -16.60 7.40 -7.20
N MET A 247 -16.73 8.00 -6.03
CA MET A 247 -17.74 7.62 -5.05
C MET A 247 -18.94 8.56 -5.09
N PRO A 248 -20.17 8.03 -4.95
CA PRO A 248 -21.38 8.85 -4.92
C PRO A 248 -21.62 9.54 -3.56
N PHE A 249 -20.71 9.37 -2.59
CA PHE A 249 -20.78 9.97 -1.26
C PHE A 249 -19.39 10.25 -0.67
N PRO A 250 -19.28 11.16 0.31
CA PRO A 250 -18.02 11.44 1.00
C PRO A 250 -17.50 10.23 1.78
N CYS A 251 -16.25 9.85 1.56
CA CYS A 251 -15.60 8.76 2.28
C CYS A 251 -14.06 8.89 2.24
N GLY A 252 -13.38 8.36 3.26
CA GLY A 252 -11.90 8.30 3.33
C GLY A 252 -11.32 7.11 2.56
N LEU A 253 -10.01 7.04 2.37
CA LEU A 253 -9.36 6.08 1.46
C LEU A 253 -9.74 4.61 1.72
N MET A 254 -9.62 4.13 2.96
CA MET A 254 -9.99 2.74 3.31
C MET A 254 -11.48 2.48 3.09
N GLU A 255 -12.33 3.43 3.50
CA GLU A 255 -13.78 3.35 3.29
C GLU A 255 -14.11 3.33 1.79
N ARG A 256 -13.36 4.06 0.96
CA ARG A 256 -13.52 4.09 -0.50
C ARG A 256 -13.21 2.75 -1.14
N ALA A 257 -12.13 2.09 -0.72
CA ALA A 257 -11.82 0.73 -1.17
C ALA A 257 -12.95 -0.26 -0.85
N VAL A 258 -13.45 -0.25 0.38
CA VAL A 258 -14.54 -1.15 0.82
C VAL A 258 -15.84 -0.81 0.09
N SER A 259 -16.26 0.45 0.14
CA SER A 259 -17.51 0.90 -0.45
C SER A 259 -17.56 0.69 -1.96
N SER A 260 -16.46 0.92 -2.69
CA SER A 260 -16.41 0.65 -4.14
C SER A 260 -16.56 -0.84 -4.46
N GLY A 261 -16.02 -1.74 -3.64
CA GLY A 261 -16.25 -3.18 -3.76
C GLY A 261 -17.72 -3.56 -3.56
N LEU A 262 -18.38 -2.96 -2.57
CA LEU A 262 -19.82 -3.13 -2.35
C LEU A 262 -20.66 -2.58 -3.52
N LEU A 263 -20.27 -1.42 -4.06
CA LEU A 263 -20.89 -0.86 -5.26
C LEU A 263 -20.70 -1.76 -6.48
N ALA A 264 -19.53 -2.38 -6.64
CA ALA A 264 -19.26 -3.30 -7.74
C ALA A 264 -20.16 -4.54 -7.66
N ALA A 265 -20.30 -5.13 -6.47
CA ALA A 265 -21.24 -6.23 -6.24
C ALA A 265 -22.69 -5.79 -6.49
N ASN A 266 -23.07 -4.58 -6.07
CA ASN A 266 -24.40 -4.03 -6.34
C ASN A 266 -24.67 -3.80 -7.84
N ALA A 267 -23.67 -3.39 -8.61
CA ALA A 267 -23.81 -3.22 -10.06
C ALA A 267 -24.10 -4.57 -10.75
N ILE A 268 -23.45 -5.66 -10.31
CA ILE A 268 -23.77 -7.01 -10.79
C ILE A 268 -25.19 -7.40 -10.36
N CYS A 269 -25.53 -7.23 -9.08
CA CYS A 269 -26.87 -7.56 -8.57
C CYS A 269 -27.97 -6.83 -9.35
N GLU A 270 -27.77 -5.55 -9.67
CA GLU A 270 -28.72 -4.76 -10.46
C GLU A 270 -28.93 -5.32 -11.87
N ARG A 271 -27.85 -5.71 -12.55
CA ARG A 271 -27.89 -6.29 -13.90
C ARG A 271 -28.59 -7.66 -13.92
N GLU A 272 -28.44 -8.42 -12.84
CA GLU A 272 -29.08 -9.72 -12.64
C GLU A 272 -30.51 -9.63 -12.06
N GLY A 273 -31.02 -8.42 -11.81
CA GLY A 273 -32.35 -8.22 -11.18
C GLY A 273 -32.42 -8.70 -9.72
N LEU A 274 -31.28 -8.79 -9.04
CA LEU A 274 -31.15 -9.23 -7.66
C LEU A 274 -31.21 -8.07 -6.67
N GLN A 275 -31.46 -8.41 -5.39
CA GLN A 275 -31.47 -7.42 -4.32
C GLN A 275 -30.08 -6.84 -4.07
N ARG A 276 -29.99 -5.50 -4.11
CA ARG A 276 -28.77 -4.75 -3.77
C ARG A 276 -28.60 -4.60 -2.26
N ARG A 277 -27.35 -4.49 -1.82
CA ARG A 277 -27.00 -4.13 -0.44
C ARG A 277 -27.13 -2.62 -0.22
N PRO A 278 -27.80 -2.16 0.85
CA PRO A 278 -27.73 -0.76 1.27
C PRO A 278 -26.31 -0.39 1.74
N LEU A 279 -25.82 0.77 1.31
CA LEU A 279 -24.59 1.37 1.86
C LEU A 279 -24.99 2.51 2.78
N LEU A 280 -24.43 2.51 3.99
CA LEU A 280 -24.64 3.57 4.97
C LEU A 280 -23.56 4.64 4.76
N THR A 281 -23.98 5.90 4.66
CA THR A 281 -23.09 7.04 4.49
C THR A 281 -23.41 8.15 5.49
N VAL A 282 -22.46 9.06 5.68
CA VAL A 282 -22.68 10.33 6.36
C VAL A 282 -23.65 11.21 5.57
N ASN A 283 -24.33 12.12 6.26
CA ASN A 283 -25.16 13.13 5.61
C ASN A 283 -24.28 14.08 4.79
N PRO A 284 -24.56 14.27 3.48
CA PRO A 284 -23.74 15.14 2.63
C PRO A 284 -23.89 16.62 2.97
N ALA A 285 -24.97 16.97 3.68
CA ALA A 285 -25.26 18.30 4.16
C ALA A 285 -25.21 18.32 5.70
N GLY A 286 -24.53 19.32 6.25
CA GLY A 286 -24.57 19.59 7.69
C GLY A 286 -25.97 20.03 8.14
N VAL A 287 -26.25 19.94 9.44
CA VAL A 287 -27.54 20.31 10.04
C VAL A 287 -27.95 21.78 9.83
N LEU A 288 -27.00 22.63 9.40
CA LEU A 288 -27.21 24.05 9.10
C LEU A 288 -27.27 24.35 7.60
N SER A 289 -27.24 23.33 6.74
CA SER A 289 -27.29 23.57 5.30
C SER A 289 -28.67 24.13 4.93
N PRO A 290 -28.74 25.31 4.28
CA PRO A 290 -30.02 25.83 3.82
C PRO A 290 -30.61 24.82 2.83
N VAL A 291 -31.91 24.54 2.96
CA VAL A 291 -32.63 23.76 1.96
C VAL A 291 -32.58 24.56 0.66
N ILE A 292 -31.71 24.16 -0.27
CA ILE A 292 -31.73 24.69 -1.63
C ILE A 292 -32.90 24.02 -2.31
N THR A 293 -34.07 24.66 -2.26
CA THR A 293 -35.20 24.31 -3.13
C THR A 293 -34.82 24.70 -4.56
N ALA A 294 -34.80 23.70 -5.44
CA ALA A 294 -34.65 23.89 -6.89
C ALA A 294 -35.80 24.72 -7.49
#